data_AF-A0A1B0CUF8-F1
#
_entry.id   AF-A0A1B0CUF8-F1
#
_cell.length_a   1.000
_cell.length_b   1.000
_cell.length_c   1.000
_cell.angle_alpha   90.00
_cell.angle_beta   90.00
_cell.angle_gamma   90.00
#
_symmetry.space_group_name_H-M   'P 1'
#
loop_
_entity.id
_entity.type
_entity.pdbx_description
1 polymer ?
#
loop_
_entity_poly.entity_id
_entity_poly.type
_entity_poly.pdbx_seq_one_letter_code
_entity_poly.pdbx_strand_id
1 'polypeptide(L)'
;MAALLTFRVFFWKALKEKLFSWKSVLTVVYLLPCFVTGLLLFTSHGERSISSMEFNPIDSESLFSFFPGAGHDSVCFTPDTPFNAELIERVRFKLGILHERVHGFPTVEAMSSFTESHPRAKIFAIIFHSPSK
;
A
#
# COMPACT_ATOMS: atom_id res chain seq x y z
N MET A 1 -37.77 -20.36 -35.65
CA MET A 1 -36.35 -20.02 -35.91
C MET A 1 -36.15 -18.88 -36.92
N ALA A 2 -37.00 -18.70 -37.94
CA ALA A 2 -36.84 -17.64 -38.96
C ALA A 2 -36.92 -16.18 -38.44
N ALA A 3 -37.74 -15.91 -37.42
CA ALA A 3 -37.87 -14.58 -36.81
C ALA A 3 -36.60 -14.12 -36.07
N LEU A 4 -35.82 -15.06 -35.52
CA LEU A 4 -34.61 -14.76 -34.76
C LEU A 4 -33.43 -14.41 -35.69
N LEU A 5 -33.37 -15.07 -36.85
CA LEU A 5 -32.39 -14.79 -37.91
C LEU A 5 -32.65 -13.43 -38.57
N THR A 6 -33.92 -13.10 -38.86
CA THR A 6 -34.28 -11.80 -39.44
C THR A 6 -34.01 -10.67 -38.45
N PHE A 7 -34.37 -10.83 -37.17
CA PHE A 7 -34.05 -9.84 -36.14
C PHE A 7 -32.53 -9.60 -36.04
N ARG A 8 -31.72 -10.65 -36.09
CA ARG A 8 -30.26 -10.54 -36.04
C ARG A 8 -29.67 -9.80 -37.24
N VAL A 9 -30.19 -10.00 -38.44
CA VAL A 9 -29.73 -9.30 -39.66
C VAL A 9 -30.15 -7.83 -39.64
N PHE A 10 -31.37 -7.52 -39.21
CA PHE A 10 -31.82 -6.12 -39.06
C PHE A 10 -31.03 -5.39 -37.97
N PHE A 11 -30.79 -6.05 -36.84
CA PHE A 11 -29.99 -5.49 -35.75
C PHE A 11 -28.54 -5.26 -36.18
N TRP A 12 -27.95 -6.18 -36.95
CA TRP A 12 -26.61 -6.02 -37.52
C TRP A 12 -26.52 -4.86 -38.51
N LYS A 13 -27.54 -4.67 -39.35
CA LYS A 13 -27.60 -3.56 -40.30
C LYS A 13 -27.76 -2.21 -39.58
N ALA A 14 -28.63 -2.14 -38.59
CA ALA A 14 -28.80 -0.96 -37.74
C ALA A 14 -27.55 -0.65 -36.90
N LEU A 15 -26.83 -1.68 -36.43
CA LEU A 15 -25.55 -1.52 -35.74
C LEU A 15 -24.50 -0.91 -36.68
N LYS A 16 -24.38 -1.44 -37.91
CA LYS A 16 -23.41 -0.95 -38.89
C LYS A 16 -23.67 0.51 -39.28
N GLU A 17 -24.93 0.89 -39.50
CA GLU A 17 -25.27 2.28 -39.85
C GLU A 17 -24.97 3.26 -38.70
N LYS A 18 -25.17 2.85 -37.43
CA LYS A 18 -24.83 3.70 -36.28
C LYS A 18 -23.33 3.73 -35.97
N LEU A 19 -22.62 2.61 -36.08
CA LEU A 19 -21.18 2.50 -35.84
C LEU A 19 -20.33 3.29 -36.86
N PHE A 20 -20.85 3.50 -38.07
CA PHE A 20 -20.16 4.24 -39.13
C PHE A 20 -20.46 5.76 -39.15
N SER A 21 -21.02 6.30 -38.07
CA SER A 21 -21.02 7.75 -37.85
C SER A 21 -19.75 8.14 -37.11
N TRP A 22 -19.00 9.13 -37.59
CA TRP A 22 -17.80 9.65 -36.93
C TRP A 22 -18.06 9.99 -35.45
N LYS A 23 -19.29 10.46 -35.13
CA LYS A 23 -19.73 10.72 -33.75
C LYS A 23 -19.76 9.45 -32.90
N SER A 24 -20.21 8.32 -33.45
CA SER A 24 -20.23 7.03 -32.75
C SER A 24 -18.82 6.48 -32.55
N VAL A 25 -17.94 6.62 -33.55
CA VAL A 25 -16.53 6.22 -33.41
C VAL A 25 -15.86 7.03 -32.29
N LEU A 26 -16.06 8.35 -32.27
CA LEU A 26 -15.47 9.22 -31.24
C LEU A 26 -15.99 8.87 -29.82
N THR A 27 -17.28 8.57 -29.71
CA THR A 27 -17.89 8.22 -28.42
C THR A 27 -17.45 6.84 -27.92
N VAL A 28 -17.40 5.83 -28.79
CA VAL A 28 -17.10 4.44 -28.41
C VAL A 28 -15.59 4.21 -28.23
N VAL A 29 -14.74 4.88 -29.03
CA VAL A 29 -13.29 4.67 -28.98
C VAL A 29 -12.61 5.54 -27.92
N TYR A 30 -13.11 6.75 -27.66
CA TYR A 30 -12.43 7.69 -26.75
C TYR A 30 -13.20 7.91 -25.45
N LEU A 31 -14.49 8.27 -25.53
CA LEU A 31 -15.25 8.62 -24.31
C LEU A 31 -15.57 7.38 -23.46
N LEU A 32 -15.95 6.27 -24.09
CA LEU A 32 -16.33 5.06 -23.37
C LEU A 32 -15.14 4.42 -22.62
N PRO A 33 -13.93 4.28 -23.19
CA PRO A 33 -12.78 3.80 -22.44
C PRO A 33 -12.37 4.75 -21.32
N CYS A 34 -12.41 6.07 -21.53
CA CYS A 34 -12.14 7.04 -20.46
C CYS A 34 -13.15 6.95 -19.32
N PHE A 35 -14.43 6.70 -19.63
CA PHE A 35 -15.46 6.54 -18.61
C PHE A 35 -15.29 5.22 -17.85
N VAL A 36 -14.97 4.12 -18.55
CA VAL A 36 -14.72 2.81 -17.93
C VAL A 36 -13.45 2.85 -17.06
N THR A 37 -12.35 3.44 -17.54
CA THR A 37 -11.13 3.58 -16.71
C THR A 37 -11.35 4.55 -15.55
N GLY A 38 -12.11 5.62 -15.74
CA GLY A 38 -12.53 6.51 -14.67
C GLY A 38 -13.33 5.78 -13.60
N LEU A 39 -14.33 5.00 -13.98
CA LEU A 39 -15.10 4.17 -13.05
C LEU A 39 -14.23 3.12 -12.36
N LEU A 40 -13.34 2.43 -13.10
CA LEU A 40 -12.40 1.46 -12.51
C LEU A 40 -11.42 2.11 -11.52
N LEU A 41 -10.99 3.35 -11.78
CA LEU A 41 -10.17 4.12 -10.83
C LEU A 41 -10.99 4.51 -9.59
N PHE A 42 -12.25 4.93 -9.76
CA PHE A 42 -13.14 5.23 -8.64
C PHE A 42 -13.49 3.98 -7.81
N THR A 43 -13.69 2.82 -8.43
CA THR A 43 -13.91 1.56 -7.68
C THR A 43 -12.63 1.05 -7.04
N SER A 44 -11.47 1.19 -7.72
CA SER A 44 -10.14 0.92 -7.14
C SER A 44 -9.85 1.79 -5.91
N HIS A 45 -10.24 3.07 -5.95
CA HIS A 45 -10.17 3.96 -4.78
C HIS A 45 -11.28 3.70 -3.75
N GLY A 46 -12.41 3.13 -4.16
CA GLY A 46 -13.52 2.71 -3.29
C GLY A 46 -13.26 1.41 -2.52
N GLU A 47 -12.43 0.51 -3.07
CA GLU A 47 -12.08 -0.78 -2.45
C GLU A 47 -10.79 -0.74 -1.63
N ARG A 48 -10.12 0.42 -1.57
CA ARG A 48 -9.16 0.73 -0.51
C ARG A 48 -9.84 1.29 0.74
N SER A 49 -11.05 0.84 1.05
CA SER A 49 -11.36 0.64 2.46
C SER A 49 -10.48 -0.52 2.93
N ILE A 50 -9.24 -0.19 3.31
CA ILE A 50 -8.63 -0.92 4.42
C ILE A 50 -9.75 -0.97 5.44
N SER A 51 -10.26 -2.18 5.73
CA SER A 51 -10.96 -2.39 6.98
C SER A 51 -9.92 -2.04 8.04
N SER A 52 -9.79 -0.76 8.32
CA SER A 52 -9.31 -0.27 9.58
C SER A 52 -10.42 -0.73 10.50
N MET A 53 -10.30 -1.98 10.93
CA MET A 53 -10.62 -2.29 12.29
C MET A 53 -9.84 -1.24 13.07
N GLU A 54 -10.52 -0.13 13.38
CA GLU A 54 -10.08 0.84 14.36
C GLU A 54 -10.03 0.02 15.64
N PHE A 55 -8.90 -0.67 15.82
CA PHE A 55 -8.48 -1.07 17.13
C PHE A 55 -8.44 0.24 17.88
N ASN A 56 -9.32 0.33 18.90
CA ASN A 56 -9.32 1.46 19.81
C ASN A 56 -7.87 1.80 20.11
N PRO A 57 -7.45 3.06 19.93
CA PRO A 57 -6.08 3.45 20.20
C PRO A 57 -5.73 2.90 21.58
N ILE A 58 -4.76 1.98 21.59
CA ILE A 58 -4.26 1.41 22.83
C ILE A 58 -3.79 2.62 23.63
N ASP A 59 -4.38 2.80 24.81
CA ASP A 59 -4.07 3.94 25.66
C ASP A 59 -2.55 4.04 25.83
N SER A 60 -2.02 5.24 25.70
CA SER A 60 -0.58 5.51 25.75
C SER A 60 0.07 4.83 26.97
N GLU A 61 -0.60 4.84 28.12
CA GLU A 61 -0.16 4.16 29.35
C GLU A 61 -0.02 2.64 29.20
N SER A 62 -0.95 2.00 28.49
CA SER A 62 -0.87 0.57 28.20
C SER A 62 0.22 0.24 27.17
N LEU A 63 0.50 1.11 26.19
CA LEU A 63 1.64 0.97 25.28
C LEU A 63 3.00 1.03 26.02
N PHE A 64 3.13 1.91 27.03
CA PHE A 64 4.32 1.97 27.90
C PHE A 64 4.53 0.69 28.70
N SER A 65 3.46 -0.06 29.00
CA SER A 65 3.56 -1.35 29.71
C SER A 65 4.07 -2.49 28.81
N PHE A 66 3.77 -2.45 27.51
CA PHE A 66 4.27 -3.42 26.52
C PHE A 66 5.70 -3.12 26.08
N PHE A 67 6.10 -1.84 26.09
CA PHE A 67 7.46 -1.39 25.80
C PHE A 67 7.98 -0.53 26.96
N PRO A 68 8.71 -1.11 27.95
CA PRO A 68 9.18 -0.40 29.15
C PRO A 68 10.32 0.61 28.88
N GLY A 69 10.23 1.41 27.81
CA GLY A 69 11.22 2.40 27.41
C GLY A 69 10.83 3.33 26.25
N ALA A 70 9.54 3.54 25.99
CA ALA A 70 9.08 4.45 24.92
C ALA A 70 9.56 5.92 25.09
N GLY A 71 10.17 6.28 26.22
CA GLY A 71 10.80 7.58 26.46
C GLY A 71 12.25 7.72 26.01
N HIS A 72 13.06 6.65 25.89
CA HIS A 72 14.53 6.78 25.71
C HIS A 72 15.20 5.74 24.81
N ASP A 73 14.45 4.76 24.29
CA ASP A 73 15.07 3.61 23.63
C ASP A 73 15.23 3.83 22.11
N SER A 74 16.39 3.47 21.57
CA SER A 74 16.68 3.54 20.12
C SER A 74 16.20 2.27 19.41
N VAL A 75 15.67 2.41 18.21
CA VAL A 75 15.25 1.31 17.34
C VAL A 75 16.22 1.22 16.17
N CYS A 76 16.93 0.11 16.09
CA CYS A 76 17.86 -0.20 15.02
C CYS A 76 17.28 -1.27 14.12
N PHE A 77 17.42 -1.13 12.80
CA PHE A 77 16.98 -2.16 11.86
C PHE A 77 18.00 -2.44 10.76
N THR A 78 17.98 -3.65 10.24
CA THR A 78 18.85 -4.10 9.13
C THR A 78 18.18 -5.20 8.30
N PRO A 79 18.42 -5.30 6.98
CA PRO A 79 19.14 -4.33 6.15
C PRO A 79 18.33 -3.07 5.88
N ASP A 80 19.03 -1.94 5.74
CA ASP A 80 18.45 -0.66 5.32
C ASP A 80 18.12 -0.69 3.82
N THR A 81 16.92 -1.17 3.52
CA THR A 81 16.35 -1.18 2.16
C THR A 81 15.14 -0.25 2.12
N PRO A 82 14.78 0.33 0.96
CA PRO A 82 13.61 1.21 0.86
C PRO A 82 12.32 0.58 1.39
N PHE A 83 12.13 -0.73 1.19
CA PHE A 83 10.98 -1.47 1.69
C PHE A 83 10.98 -1.57 3.22
N ASN A 84 12.11 -1.94 3.82
CA ASN A 84 12.23 -2.06 5.28
C ASN A 84 12.11 -0.69 5.96
N ALA A 85 12.71 0.35 5.37
CA ALA A 85 12.60 1.72 5.85
C ALA A 85 11.15 2.21 5.86
N GLU A 86 10.39 1.95 4.79
CA GLU A 86 8.96 2.30 4.73
C GLU A 86 8.14 1.55 5.79
N LEU A 87 8.42 0.25 5.98
CA LEU A 87 7.74 -0.56 6.98
C LEU A 87 8.02 -0.06 8.40
N ILE A 88 9.28 0.25 8.70
CA ILE A 88 9.69 0.81 9.98
C ILE A 88 9.09 2.20 10.19
N GLU A 89 9.00 3.04 9.16
CA GLU A 89 8.39 4.37 9.27
C GLU A 89 6.90 4.28 9.62
N ARG A 90 6.18 3.28 9.09
CA ARG A 90 4.78 3.00 9.47
C ARG A 90 4.67 2.52 10.91
N VAL A 91 5.56 1.62 11.34
CA VAL A 91 5.63 1.14 12.73
C VAL A 91 5.92 2.31 13.67
N ARG A 92 6.90 3.14 13.32
CA ARG A 92 7.29 4.34 14.05
C ARG A 92 6.11 5.27 14.25
N PHE A 93 5.39 5.60 13.18
CA PHE A 93 4.21 6.47 13.24
C PHE A 93 3.11 5.89 14.13
N LYS A 94 2.83 4.58 14.01
CA LYS A 94 1.81 3.91 14.82
C LYS A 94 2.17 3.80 16.31
N LEU A 95 3.45 3.66 16.63
CA LEU A 95 3.94 3.53 17.99
C LEU A 95 4.36 4.88 18.62
N GLY A 96 4.24 5.99 17.88
CA GLY A 96 4.63 7.32 18.38
C GLY A 96 6.13 7.47 18.64
N ILE A 97 6.98 6.70 17.95
CA ILE A 97 8.44 6.75 18.11
C ILE A 97 8.98 7.99 17.39
N LEU A 98 9.95 8.70 17.99
CA LEU A 98 10.59 9.85 17.34
C LEU A 98 11.49 9.40 16.18
N HIS A 99 11.51 10.16 15.08
CA HIS A 99 12.34 9.85 13.90
C HIS A 99 13.82 9.69 14.26
N GLU A 100 14.34 10.56 15.13
CA GLU A 100 15.74 10.60 15.54
C GLU A 100 16.22 9.33 16.25
N ARG A 101 15.28 8.49 16.71
CA ARG A 101 15.58 7.24 17.43
C ARG A 101 15.60 6.02 16.54
N VAL A 102 15.21 6.17 15.28
CA VAL A 102 15.17 5.08 14.32
C VAL A 102 16.44 5.13 13.47
N HIS A 103 17.20 4.04 13.47
CA HIS A 103 18.46 3.95 12.76
C HIS A 103 18.46 2.73 11.83
N GLY A 104 18.62 2.98 10.53
CA GLY A 104 18.83 1.93 9.53
C GLY A 104 20.31 1.60 9.37
N PHE A 105 20.64 0.32 9.28
CA PHE A 105 22.00 -0.16 9.02
C PHE A 105 22.04 -1.12 7.83
N PRO A 106 23.07 -1.02 6.96
CA PRO A 106 23.17 -1.86 5.77
C PRO A 106 23.41 -3.33 6.12
N THR A 107 24.14 -3.61 7.21
CA THR A 107 24.45 -4.97 7.67
C THR A 107 24.31 -5.12 9.19
N VAL A 108 24.28 -6.37 9.64
CA VAL A 108 24.20 -6.73 11.06
C VAL A 108 25.46 -6.31 11.80
N GLU A 109 26.64 -6.39 11.19
CA GLU A 109 27.91 -6.02 11.81
C GLU A 109 27.97 -4.52 12.10
N ALA A 110 27.49 -3.69 11.17
CA ALA A 110 27.40 -2.25 11.34
C ALA A 110 26.44 -1.88 12.50
N MET A 111 25.31 -2.58 12.60
CA MET A 111 24.36 -2.42 13.69
C MET A 111 24.94 -2.89 15.04
N SER A 112 25.70 -3.99 15.06
CA SER A 112 26.37 -4.49 16.27
C SER A 112 27.36 -3.46 16.80
N SER A 113 28.15 -2.88 15.90
CA SER A 113 29.17 -1.88 16.26
C SER A 113 28.52 -0.62 16.89
N PHE A 114 27.38 -0.18 16.34
CA PHE A 114 26.59 0.89 16.92
C PHE A 114 26.05 0.54 18.31
N THR A 115 25.50 -0.67 18.47
CA THR A 115 24.93 -1.15 19.73
C THR A 115 25.99 -1.26 20.83
N GLU A 116 27.17 -1.78 20.48
CA GLU A 116 28.33 -1.90 21.40
C GLU A 116 28.88 -0.55 21.86
N SER A 117 28.81 0.47 21.00
CA SER A 117 29.21 1.84 21.37
C SER A 117 28.23 2.54 22.33
N HIS A 118 27.04 1.99 22.55
CA HIS A 118 26.01 2.55 23.43
C HIS A 118 25.57 1.57 24.54
N PRO A 119 26.48 1.08 25.40
CA PRO A 119 26.23 -0.02 26.35
C PRO A 119 25.23 0.34 27.47
N ARG A 120 24.91 1.62 27.65
CA ARG A 120 23.94 2.11 28.65
C ARG A 120 22.57 2.43 28.04
N ALA A 121 22.44 2.42 26.71
CA ALA A 121 21.17 2.65 26.05
C ALA A 121 20.43 1.32 25.90
N LYS A 122 19.11 1.34 26.10
CA LYS A 122 18.26 0.24 25.68
C LYS A 122 18.03 0.38 24.18
N ILE A 123 18.43 -0.64 23.41
CA ILE A 123 18.35 -0.66 21.95
C ILE A 123 17.50 -1.85 21.53
N PHE A 124 16.49 -1.58 20.70
CA PHE A 124 15.71 -2.61 20.04
C PHE A 124 16.29 -2.86 18.64
N ALA A 125 16.83 -4.06 18.42
CA ALA A 125 17.37 -4.45 17.11
C ALA A 125 16.36 -5.31 16.34
N ILE A 126 16.07 -4.92 15.10
CA ILE A 126 15.17 -5.63 14.18
C ILE A 126 15.98 -6.13 12.99
N ILE A 127 16.10 -7.46 12.86
CA ILE A 127 16.82 -8.10 11.76
C ILE A 127 15.81 -8.69 10.78
N PHE A 128 15.62 -8.02 9.65
CA PHE A 128 14.76 -8.50 8.58
C PHE A 128 15.47 -9.61 7.82
N HIS A 129 14.82 -10.76 7.76
CA HIS A 129 15.25 -11.87 6.94
C HIS A 129 14.42 -11.84 5.65
N SER A 130 15.09 -11.63 4.51
CA SER A 130 14.47 -11.99 3.24
C SER A 130 14.31 -13.51 3.23
N PRO A 131 13.16 -14.07 2.82
CA PRO A 131 13.12 -15.48 2.46
C PRO A 131 14.16 -15.68 1.35
N SER A 132 15.20 -16.45 1.65
CA SER A 132 16.11 -16.97 0.63
C SER A 132 15.26 -17.81 -0.32
N LYS A 133 15.33 -17.51 -1.61
CA LYS A 133 14.85 -18.41 -2.66
C LYS A 133 15.48 -19.79 -2.51
#